data_AF-A0A2E5KNH0-F1
#
_entry.id   AF-A0A2E5KNH0-F1
#
_cell.length_a   1.000
_cell.length_b   1.000
_cell.length_c   1.000
_cell.angle_alpha   90.00
_cell.angle_beta   90.00
_cell.angle_gamma   90.00
#
_symmetry.space_group_name_H-M   'P 1'
#
loop_
_entity.id
_entity.type
_entity.pdbx_description
1 polymer ?
#
loop_
_entity_poly.entity_id
_entity_poly.type
_entity_poly.pdbx_seq_one_letter_code
_entity_poly.pdbx_strand_id
1 'polypeptide(L)'
;MSASAGSSCRAVTLASAAAVLRRSAISGPISAALRRWRSTDRMSSAFEVRPITPTIGGEVSGIDLSQDLSDKTIADLHTAFLDRQVLFFRDQDITVDQHIAFGRHFGDLYVNLAAPPYKDGDAVYREVIPIYADQDTPRAGGEVWHSDASCDPEPPSASIMMLHELPPSGGDTLFAIMYAAYDALSEAMQGCLVGV
;
A
#
# COMPACT_ATOMS: atom_id res chain seq x y z
N MET A 1 42.05 -25.16 0.32
CA MET A 1 41.23 -24.88 1.52
C MET A 1 40.64 -23.49 1.31
N SER A 2 39.62 -23.42 0.45
CA SER A 2 38.22 -23.10 0.81
C SER A 2 38.07 -21.69 1.35
N ALA A 3 37.70 -20.77 0.46
CA ALA A 3 37.17 -19.45 0.80
C ALA A 3 35.74 -19.62 1.31
N SER A 4 35.48 -19.18 2.55
CA SER A 4 34.12 -19.12 3.08
C SER A 4 33.41 -17.89 2.51
N ALA A 5 32.65 -18.10 1.44
CA ALA A 5 31.56 -17.22 1.07
C ALA A 5 30.48 -17.33 2.16
N GLY A 6 30.36 -16.30 2.98
CA GLY A 6 29.40 -16.24 4.07
C GLY A 6 29.01 -14.80 4.31
N SER A 7 28.09 -14.28 3.48
CA SER A 7 27.26 -13.15 3.87
C SER A 7 25.85 -13.52 3.41
N SER A 8 25.00 -13.85 4.37
CA SER A 8 23.65 -14.33 4.12
C SER A 8 22.85 -13.21 3.45
N CYS A 9 22.11 -13.55 2.39
CA CYS A 9 21.03 -12.68 1.94
C CYS A 9 20.04 -12.56 3.10
N ARG A 10 19.92 -11.37 3.66
CA ARG A 10 18.87 -11.01 4.61
C ARG A 10 17.84 -10.22 3.79
N ALA A 11 16.58 -10.61 3.91
CA ALA A 11 15.45 -9.94 3.27
C ALA A 11 14.55 -9.40 4.38
N VAL A 12 14.87 -8.22 4.86
CA VAL A 12 14.01 -7.35 5.66
C VAL A 12 13.07 -6.54 4.75
N THR A 13 11.84 -6.99 4.54
CA THR A 13 10.74 -6.12 4.08
C THR A 13 10.16 -5.40 5.31
N LEU A 14 9.70 -4.16 5.22
CA LEU A 14 9.24 -3.43 6.41
C LEU A 14 8.00 -2.56 6.20
N ALA A 15 7.33 -2.36 7.32
CA ALA A 15 6.38 -1.31 7.62
C ALA A 15 5.17 -1.24 6.69
N SER A 16 4.10 -2.00 6.97
CA SER A 16 2.74 -1.56 6.63
C SER A 16 2.25 -0.59 7.71
N ALA A 17 2.11 0.70 7.38
CA ALA A 17 1.34 1.64 8.19
C ALA A 17 -0.09 1.65 7.66
N ALA A 18 -1.02 1.11 8.44
CA ALA A 18 -2.40 0.99 8.03
C ALA A 18 -3.20 2.22 8.48
N ALA A 19 -3.79 2.97 7.56
CA ALA A 19 -4.57 4.18 7.87
C ALA A 19 -6.07 3.89 7.85
N VAL A 20 -6.84 4.43 8.80
CA VAL A 20 -8.31 4.34 8.85
C VAL A 20 -8.93 5.63 8.31
N LEU A 21 -9.57 5.57 7.14
CA LEU A 21 -10.33 6.66 6.55
C LEU A 21 -11.81 6.56 6.93
N ARG A 22 -12.35 7.63 7.52
CA ARG A 22 -13.79 7.78 7.71
C ARG A 22 -14.48 7.93 6.35
N ARG A 23 -15.44 7.05 6.07
CA ARG A 23 -16.23 7.00 4.83
C ARG A 23 -16.83 8.37 4.50
N SER A 24 -16.32 9.01 3.45
CA SER A 24 -17.12 9.96 2.66
C SER A 24 -17.78 9.18 1.54
N ALA A 25 -19.11 9.21 1.50
CA ALA A 25 -19.92 8.46 0.57
C ALA A 25 -19.62 8.89 -0.88
N ILE A 26 -19.01 8.00 -1.66
CA ILE A 26 -18.98 8.12 -3.12
C ILE A 26 -20.37 7.69 -3.61
N SER A 27 -21.22 8.65 -3.95
CA SER A 27 -22.53 8.40 -4.57
C SER A 27 -22.42 8.53 -6.09
N GLY A 28 -22.75 7.46 -6.84
CA GLY A 28 -22.84 7.46 -8.29
C GLY A 28 -22.58 6.08 -8.93
N PRO A 29 -23.08 5.80 -10.15
CA PRO A 29 -22.82 4.54 -10.84
C PRO A 29 -21.33 4.44 -11.23
N ILE A 30 -20.69 3.35 -10.79
CA ILE A 30 -19.25 3.07 -10.92
C ILE A 30 -18.79 3.01 -12.40
N SER A 31 -19.70 2.78 -13.35
CA SER A 31 -19.43 2.87 -14.80
C SER A 31 -18.97 4.26 -15.28
N ALA A 32 -19.16 5.32 -14.48
CA ALA A 32 -18.59 6.64 -14.72
C ALA A 32 -17.13 6.75 -14.25
N ALA A 33 -16.73 6.02 -13.20
CA ALA A 33 -15.36 5.97 -12.70
C ALA A 33 -14.43 5.25 -13.69
N LEU A 34 -14.87 4.15 -14.29
CA LEU A 34 -14.15 3.44 -15.36
C LEU A 34 -13.97 4.30 -16.63
N ARG A 35 -14.90 5.21 -16.93
CA ARG A 35 -14.78 6.15 -18.06
C ARG A 35 -13.70 7.22 -17.82
N ARG A 36 -13.38 7.51 -16.56
CA ARG A 36 -12.36 8.48 -16.13
C ARG A 36 -10.93 7.95 -16.33
N TRP A 37 -10.76 6.62 -16.48
CA TRP A 37 -9.47 5.93 -16.69
C TRP A 37 -8.80 6.24 -18.04
N ARG A 38 -9.52 6.85 -18.99
CA ARG A 38 -8.99 7.18 -20.33
C ARG A 38 -8.15 8.46 -20.39
N SER A 39 -8.04 9.23 -19.30
CA SER A 39 -7.10 10.36 -19.24
C SER A 39 -5.76 9.86 -18.72
N THR A 40 -4.83 9.58 -19.63
CA THR A 40 -3.56 8.89 -19.36
C THR A 40 -2.54 9.67 -18.53
N ASP A 41 -2.72 10.96 -18.32
CA ASP A 41 -1.90 11.73 -17.38
C ASP A 41 -2.80 12.58 -16.49
N ARG A 42 -2.63 12.43 -15.17
CA ARG A 42 -3.00 13.49 -14.25
C ARG A 42 -1.74 14.12 -13.73
N MET A 43 -1.38 15.25 -14.34
CA MET A 43 -0.39 16.15 -13.76
C MET A 43 -1.06 16.92 -12.62
N SER A 44 -0.64 16.66 -11.39
CA SER A 44 -0.71 17.72 -10.40
C SER A 44 0.44 18.69 -10.70
N SER A 45 0.37 19.93 -10.22
CA SER A 45 1.48 20.87 -10.39
C SER A 45 2.75 20.44 -9.64
N ALA A 46 2.67 19.39 -8.80
CA ALA A 46 3.73 18.96 -7.89
C ALA A 46 4.32 17.58 -8.19
N PHE A 47 3.57 16.67 -8.83
CA PHE A 47 4.03 15.31 -9.14
C PHE A 47 3.28 14.71 -10.34
N GLU A 48 3.87 13.66 -10.91
CA GLU A 48 3.29 12.86 -11.99
C GLU A 48 2.87 11.48 -11.48
N VAL A 49 1.81 10.91 -12.07
CA VAL A 49 1.36 9.54 -11.80
C VAL A 49 1.31 8.76 -13.09
N ARG A 50 2.33 7.93 -13.33
CA ARG A 50 2.41 7.05 -14.49
C ARG A 50 1.64 5.75 -14.24
N PRO A 51 0.58 5.43 -15.02
CA PRO A 51 -0.16 4.19 -14.83
C PRO A 51 0.73 2.97 -15.07
N ILE A 52 0.65 1.96 -14.20
CA ILE A 52 1.36 0.67 -14.39
C ILE A 52 0.51 -0.30 -15.20
N THR A 53 -0.78 -0.34 -14.92
CA THR A 53 -1.77 -1.10 -15.70
C THR A 53 -2.93 -0.19 -16.11
N PRO A 54 -3.81 -0.63 -17.02
CA PRO A 54 -4.98 0.16 -17.39
C PRO A 54 -5.96 0.43 -16.24
N THR A 55 -5.95 -0.38 -15.18
CA THR A 55 -7.03 -0.43 -14.18
C THR A 55 -6.58 -0.21 -12.73
N ILE A 56 -5.34 -0.58 -12.39
CA ILE A 56 -4.78 -0.51 -11.03
C ILE A 56 -3.29 -0.17 -11.08
N GLY A 57 -2.81 0.55 -10.08
CA GLY A 57 -1.39 0.86 -9.93
C GLY A 57 -0.97 2.13 -10.67
N GLY A 58 -0.28 3.02 -9.96
CA GLY A 58 0.41 4.17 -10.53
C GLY A 58 1.77 4.36 -9.88
N GLU A 59 2.81 4.61 -10.67
CA GLU A 59 4.11 5.05 -10.18
C GLU A 59 4.11 6.57 -10.05
N VAL A 60 4.46 7.07 -8.86
CA VAL A 60 4.51 8.50 -8.55
C VAL A 60 5.96 8.98 -8.66
N SER A 61 6.16 10.07 -9.38
CA SER A 61 7.48 10.71 -9.55
C SER A 61 7.40 12.22 -9.34
N GLY A 62 8.55 12.84 -9.06
CA GLY A 62 8.65 14.29 -8.80
C GLY A 62 8.28 14.68 -7.37
N ILE A 63 8.17 13.72 -6.45
CA ILE A 63 7.89 13.94 -5.03
C ILE A 63 8.97 13.30 -4.17
N ASP A 64 9.30 13.99 -3.07
CA ASP A 64 10.22 13.53 -2.03
C ASP A 64 9.45 13.45 -0.70
N LEU A 65 9.25 12.23 -0.21
CA LEU A 65 8.49 11.96 1.02
C LEU A 65 9.28 12.31 2.29
N SER A 66 10.58 12.63 2.18
CA SER A 66 11.38 13.10 3.31
C SER A 66 11.06 14.55 3.70
N GLN A 67 10.40 15.30 2.81
CA GLN A 67 10.07 16.71 2.99
C GLN A 67 8.64 16.90 3.49
N ASP A 68 8.39 18.04 4.11
CA ASP A 68 7.04 18.47 4.44
C ASP A 68 6.24 18.74 3.14
N LEU A 69 5.24 17.90 2.90
CA LEU A 69 4.36 18.03 1.75
C LEU A 69 3.24 19.02 2.03
N SER A 70 2.94 19.88 1.05
CA SER A 70 1.82 20.81 1.18
C SER A 70 0.47 20.07 1.27
N ASP A 71 -0.51 20.66 1.98
CA ASP A 71 -1.88 20.11 2.05
C ASP A 71 -2.47 19.85 0.66
N LYS A 72 -2.16 20.71 -0.31
CA LYS A 72 -2.58 20.51 -1.70
C LYS A 72 -1.96 19.25 -2.30
N THR A 73 -0.67 19.03 -2.10
CA THR A 73 0.04 17.82 -2.57
C THR A 73 -0.57 16.57 -1.96
N ILE A 74 -0.83 16.58 -0.65
CA ILE A 74 -1.48 15.47 0.06
C ILE A 74 -2.89 15.19 -0.48
N ALA A 75 -3.69 16.23 -0.72
CA ALA A 75 -5.04 16.06 -1.30
C ALA A 75 -5.00 15.49 -2.73
N ASP A 76 -4.02 15.93 -3.53
CA ASP A 76 -3.81 15.40 -4.88
C ASP A 76 -3.36 13.93 -4.82
N LEU A 77 -2.49 13.55 -3.87
CA LEU A 77 -2.07 12.16 -3.63
C LEU A 77 -3.24 11.28 -3.19
N HIS A 78 -4.10 11.76 -2.29
CA HIS A 78 -5.33 11.06 -1.90
C HIS A 78 -6.21 10.78 -3.11
N THR A 79 -6.40 11.79 -3.96
CA THR A 79 -7.19 11.63 -5.19
C THR A 79 -6.55 10.60 -6.13
N ALA A 80 -5.22 10.65 -6.30
CA ALA A 80 -4.50 9.67 -7.12
C ALA A 80 -4.59 8.25 -6.54
N PHE A 81 -4.51 8.11 -5.21
CA PHE A 81 -4.63 6.84 -4.51
C PHE A 81 -6.03 6.24 -4.70
N LEU A 82 -7.08 7.03 -4.53
CA LEU A 82 -8.46 6.58 -4.77
C LEU A 82 -8.74 6.24 -6.24
N ASP A 83 -8.02 6.85 -7.19
CA ASP A 83 -8.15 6.56 -8.62
C ASP A 83 -7.41 5.28 -9.02
N ARG A 84 -6.16 5.13 -8.53
CA ARG A 84 -5.25 4.04 -8.92
C ARG A 84 -5.28 2.84 -7.98
N GLN A 85 -5.89 2.96 -6.81
CA GLN A 85 -5.98 1.97 -5.72
C GLN A 85 -4.63 1.58 -5.07
N VAL A 86 -3.53 1.66 -5.81
CA VAL A 86 -2.17 1.38 -5.35
C VAL A 86 -1.23 2.38 -5.98
N LEU A 87 -0.38 3.02 -5.17
CA LEU A 87 0.65 3.95 -5.63
C LEU A 87 2.04 3.42 -5.25
N PHE A 88 3.00 3.61 -6.14
CA PHE A 88 4.40 3.21 -5.94
C PHE A 88 5.28 4.45 -5.96
N PHE A 89 6.04 4.65 -4.88
CA PHE A 89 7.03 5.72 -4.77
C PHE A 89 8.41 5.06 -4.85
N ARG A 90 9.20 5.43 -5.87
CA ARG A 90 10.56 4.90 -6.05
C ARG A 90 11.57 5.82 -5.38
N ASP A 91 12.72 5.24 -5.02
CA ASP A 91 13.90 5.96 -4.56
C ASP A 91 13.63 6.90 -3.37
N GLN A 92 12.82 6.45 -2.42
CA GLN A 92 12.51 7.18 -1.19
C GLN A 92 13.42 6.70 -0.06
N ASP A 93 14.35 7.56 0.35
CA ASP A 93 15.19 7.35 1.53
C ASP A 93 14.60 8.14 2.70
N ILE A 94 13.68 7.51 3.42
CA ILE A 94 12.94 8.13 4.53
C ILE A 94 13.18 7.37 5.84
N THR A 95 13.18 8.11 6.94
CA THR A 95 13.23 7.53 8.29
C THR A 95 11.87 6.91 8.66
N VAL A 96 11.87 6.07 9.70
CA VAL A 96 10.65 5.48 10.26
C VAL A 96 9.68 6.57 10.73
N ASP A 97 10.20 7.64 11.32
CA ASP A 97 9.39 8.78 11.74
C ASP A 97 8.75 9.51 10.54
N GLN A 98 9.48 9.65 9.43
CA GLN A 98 8.93 10.21 8.19
C GLN A 98 7.89 9.29 7.56
N HIS A 99 8.10 7.96 7.57
CA HIS A 99 7.10 6.97 7.13
C HIS A 99 5.80 7.09 7.95
N ILE A 100 5.92 7.17 9.27
CA ILE A 100 4.80 7.36 10.20
C ILE A 100 4.10 8.69 9.94
N ALA A 101 4.87 9.78 9.79
CA ALA A 101 4.34 11.11 9.50
C ALA A 101 3.56 11.12 8.18
N PHE A 102 4.10 10.48 7.13
CA PHE A 102 3.42 10.35 5.85
C PHE A 102 2.10 9.58 5.99
N GLY A 103 2.09 8.46 6.72
CA GLY A 103 0.88 7.68 6.96
C GLY A 103 -0.23 8.44 7.69
N ARG A 104 0.13 9.35 8.59
CA ARG A 104 -0.84 10.21 9.32
C ARG A 104 -1.61 11.17 8.41
N HIS A 105 -1.12 11.48 7.21
CA HIS A 105 -1.89 12.23 6.22
C HIS A 105 -3.07 11.43 5.64
N PHE A 106 -3.09 10.10 5.81
CA PHE A 106 -4.15 9.21 5.33
C PHE A 106 -5.11 8.76 6.41
N GLY A 107 -4.89 9.13 7.67
CA GLY A 107 -5.78 8.82 8.79
C GLY A 107 -5.02 8.37 10.04
N ASP A 108 -5.78 7.90 11.02
CA ASP A 108 -5.20 7.33 12.24
C ASP A 108 -4.48 6.02 11.91
N LEU A 109 -3.32 5.81 12.54
CA LEU A 109 -2.50 4.63 12.32
C LEU A 109 -3.02 3.45 13.15
N TYR A 110 -3.23 2.33 12.47
CA TYR A 110 -3.61 1.07 13.07
C TYR A 110 -2.46 0.47 13.89
N VAL A 111 -2.78 0.00 15.10
CA VAL A 111 -1.84 -0.70 15.97
C VAL A 111 -2.33 -2.12 16.17
N ASN A 112 -1.63 -3.07 15.54
CA ASN A 112 -1.91 -4.49 15.75
C ASN A 112 -1.30 -4.95 17.09
N LEU A 113 -2.13 -5.15 18.10
CA LEU A 113 -1.68 -5.59 19.42
C LEU A 113 -1.10 -7.02 19.44
N ALA A 114 -1.39 -7.84 18.43
CA ALA A 114 -0.84 -9.18 18.29
C ALA A 114 0.51 -9.20 17.56
N ALA A 115 0.85 -8.14 16.81
CA ALA A 115 2.14 -8.01 16.14
C ALA A 115 3.20 -7.46 17.11
N PRO A 116 4.47 -7.93 17.01
CA PRO A 116 5.55 -7.30 17.73
C PRO A 116 5.76 -5.86 17.22
N PRO A 117 6.10 -4.90 18.09
CA PRO A 117 6.44 -3.56 17.64
C PRO A 117 7.73 -3.59 16.83
N TYR A 118 7.86 -2.68 15.88
CA TYR A 118 9.12 -2.43 15.21
C TYR A 118 10.10 -1.73 16.17
N LYS A 119 11.39 -2.03 16.04
CA LYS A 119 12.46 -1.44 16.84
C LYS A 119 13.59 -0.99 15.93
N ASP A 120 14.05 0.23 16.15
CA ASP A 120 15.24 0.80 15.51
C ASP A 120 16.16 1.38 16.59
N GLY A 121 17.26 0.68 16.87
CA GLY A 121 18.08 0.95 18.05
C GLY A 121 17.28 0.87 19.35
N ASP A 122 17.28 1.96 20.12
CA ASP A 122 16.51 2.09 21.37
C ASP A 122 15.06 2.56 21.14
N ALA A 123 14.70 2.98 19.92
CA ALA A 123 13.34 3.43 19.58
C ALA A 123 12.39 2.24 19.35
N VAL A 124 11.13 2.41 19.76
CA VAL A 124 10.08 1.38 19.63
C VAL A 124 8.85 2.02 18.99
N TYR A 125 8.41 1.46 17.86
CA TYR A 125 7.30 1.93 17.04
C TYR A 125 6.19 0.89 17.04
N ARG A 126 5.00 1.23 17.57
CA ARG A 126 3.87 0.28 17.65
C ARG A 126 2.96 0.32 16.43
N GLU A 127 2.99 1.44 15.74
CA GLU A 127 2.26 1.73 14.50
C GLU A 127 2.91 1.07 13.28
N VAL A 128 4.10 0.51 13.45
CA VAL A 128 4.90 -0.10 12.38
C VAL A 128 4.99 -1.59 12.63
N ILE A 129 4.49 -2.36 11.67
CA ILE A 129 4.52 -3.82 11.69
C ILE A 129 5.70 -4.31 10.84
N PRO A 130 6.70 -5.01 11.40
CA PRO A 130 7.78 -5.60 10.63
C PRO A 130 7.30 -6.84 9.85
N ILE A 131 7.68 -6.94 8.56
CA ILE A 131 7.37 -8.10 7.71
C ILE A 131 8.68 -8.79 7.32
N TYR A 132 9.10 -9.75 8.13
CA TYR A 132 10.36 -10.45 7.91
C TYR A 132 10.13 -11.84 7.30
N ALA A 133 10.90 -12.16 6.27
CA ALA A 133 10.97 -13.51 5.72
C ALA A 133 12.39 -13.79 5.19
N ASP A 134 12.99 -14.88 5.64
CA ASP A 134 14.30 -15.34 5.21
C ASP A 134 14.27 -16.79 4.72
N GLN A 135 15.44 -17.35 4.41
CA GLN A 135 15.60 -18.73 3.94
C GLN A 135 15.06 -19.79 4.92
N ASP A 136 14.98 -19.46 6.21
CA ASP A 136 14.55 -20.36 7.28
C ASP A 136 13.07 -20.15 7.63
N THR A 137 12.44 -19.14 7.02
CA THR A 137 11.02 -18.83 7.18
C THR A 137 10.19 -19.81 6.35
N PRO A 138 9.40 -20.71 6.97
CA PRO A 138 8.70 -21.77 6.24
C PRO A 138 7.55 -21.23 5.37
N ARG A 139 7.03 -20.05 5.70
CA ARG A 139 5.96 -19.37 4.96
C ARG A 139 6.05 -17.87 5.22
N ALA A 140 6.16 -17.05 4.18
CA ALA A 140 6.11 -15.61 4.34
C ALA A 140 4.67 -15.14 4.64
N GLY A 141 4.56 -14.06 5.40
CA GLY A 141 3.28 -13.39 5.60
C GLY A 141 2.74 -12.84 4.27
N GLY A 142 1.44 -12.98 4.04
CA GLY A 142 0.77 -12.39 2.87
C GLY A 142 0.86 -13.19 1.56
N GLU A 143 1.36 -14.42 1.57
CA GLU A 143 1.48 -15.28 0.36
C GLU A 143 0.14 -15.76 -0.25
N VAL A 144 -1.00 -15.43 0.36
CA VAL A 144 -2.34 -15.75 -0.16
C VAL A 144 -3.10 -14.46 -0.46
N TRP A 145 -4.00 -14.48 -1.43
CA TRP A 145 -4.90 -13.35 -1.69
C TRP A 145 -5.71 -13.02 -0.43
N HIS A 146 -5.59 -11.79 0.05
CA HIS A 146 -6.24 -11.32 1.27
C HIS A 146 -6.45 -9.80 1.23
N SER A 147 -7.17 -9.30 2.23
CA SER A 147 -7.19 -7.90 2.65
C SER A 147 -6.76 -7.86 4.11
N ASP A 148 -5.92 -6.89 4.47
CA ASP A 148 -5.35 -6.78 5.82
C ASP A 148 -6.43 -6.66 6.89
N ALA A 149 -6.25 -7.40 8.00
CA ALA A 149 -7.09 -7.37 9.19
C ALA A 149 -8.61 -7.35 8.91
N SER A 150 -9.07 -8.05 7.87
CA SER A 150 -10.50 -8.08 7.49
C SER A 150 -11.42 -8.73 8.53
N CYS A 151 -10.86 -9.32 9.59
CA CYS A 151 -11.58 -9.85 10.74
C CYS A 151 -11.91 -8.78 11.79
N ASP A 152 -11.27 -7.62 11.73
CA ASP A 152 -11.52 -6.54 12.70
C ASP A 152 -12.87 -5.87 12.40
N PRO A 153 -13.57 -5.35 13.43
CA PRO A 153 -14.82 -4.61 13.22
C PRO A 153 -14.66 -3.37 12.33
N GLU A 154 -13.49 -2.74 12.40
CA GLU A 154 -13.07 -1.61 11.58
C GLU A 154 -11.70 -1.92 10.98
N PRO A 155 -11.65 -2.64 9.83
CA PRO A 155 -10.40 -2.96 9.16
C PRO A 155 -9.70 -1.69 8.64
N PRO A 156 -8.37 -1.74 8.45
CA PRO A 156 -7.63 -0.66 7.80
C PRO A 156 -8.20 -0.31 6.42
N SER A 157 -8.17 0.99 6.10
CA SER A 157 -8.63 1.49 4.79
C SER A 157 -7.52 1.57 3.74
N ALA A 158 -6.26 1.64 4.19
CA ALA A 158 -5.06 1.66 3.36
C ALA A 158 -3.89 1.10 4.16
N SER A 159 -2.85 0.67 3.45
CA SER A 159 -1.57 0.19 3.99
C SER A 159 -0.44 0.86 3.21
N ILE A 160 0.59 1.35 3.89
CA ILE A 160 1.79 1.94 3.27
C ILE A 160 2.97 1.05 3.60
N MET A 161 3.59 0.43 2.59
CA MET A 161 4.70 -0.52 2.71
C MET A 161 6.07 0.08 2.31
N MET A 162 7.13 -0.13 3.10
CA MET A 162 8.50 0.31 2.80
C MET A 162 9.50 -0.84 2.69
N LEU A 163 10.14 -0.97 1.54
CA LEU A 163 11.10 -2.05 1.30
C LEU A 163 12.49 -1.65 1.81
N HIS A 164 13.12 -2.46 2.67
CA HIS A 164 14.48 -2.19 3.19
C HIS A 164 15.55 -3.12 2.61
N GLU A 165 15.26 -4.40 2.57
CA GLU A 165 16.15 -5.45 2.09
C GLU A 165 15.32 -6.41 1.26
N LEU A 166 15.81 -6.67 0.05
CA LEU A 166 15.12 -7.48 -0.94
C LEU A 166 16.00 -8.66 -1.35
N PRO A 167 15.42 -9.82 -1.69
CA PRO A 167 16.17 -10.87 -2.34
C PRO A 167 16.68 -10.39 -3.71
N PRO A 168 17.76 -10.98 -4.25
CA PRO A 168 18.26 -10.62 -5.58
C PRO A 168 17.24 -10.88 -6.71
N SER A 169 16.25 -11.73 -6.47
CA SER A 169 15.14 -12.01 -7.38
C SER A 169 13.94 -12.59 -6.62
N GLY A 170 12.72 -12.32 -7.09
CA GLY A 170 11.48 -12.74 -6.45
C GLY A 170 11.01 -11.77 -5.36
N GLY A 171 9.99 -12.16 -4.60
CA GLY A 171 9.38 -11.29 -3.59
C GLY A 171 8.37 -10.27 -4.16
N ASP A 172 7.90 -10.49 -5.38
CA ASP A 172 6.89 -9.64 -6.01
C ASP A 172 5.59 -9.63 -5.18
N THR A 173 5.02 -8.44 -5.01
CA THR A 173 3.70 -8.26 -4.39
C THR A 173 2.67 -7.99 -5.48
N LEU A 174 1.61 -8.80 -5.51
CA LEU A 174 0.53 -8.66 -6.47
C LEU A 174 -0.69 -7.99 -5.81
N PHE A 175 -1.39 -7.17 -6.59
CA PHE A 175 -2.62 -6.50 -6.17
C PHE A 175 -3.76 -6.82 -7.14
N ALA A 176 -4.98 -6.84 -6.61
CA ALA A 176 -6.20 -7.06 -7.39
C ALA A 176 -7.24 -5.97 -7.10
N ILE A 177 -7.96 -5.53 -8.12
CA ILE A 177 -8.98 -4.48 -8.01
C ILE A 177 -10.37 -5.07 -7.84
N MET A 178 -10.90 -5.03 -6.61
CA MET A 178 -12.20 -5.62 -6.29
C MET A 178 -13.37 -4.91 -6.97
N TYR A 179 -13.24 -3.62 -7.29
CA TYR A 179 -14.23 -2.89 -8.10
C TYR A 179 -14.40 -3.50 -9.48
N ALA A 180 -13.30 -3.73 -10.20
CA ALA A 180 -13.35 -4.33 -11.54
C ALA A 180 -13.77 -5.80 -11.47
N ALA A 181 -13.40 -6.53 -10.41
CA ALA A 181 -13.85 -7.89 -10.19
C ALA A 181 -15.37 -7.96 -10.02
N TYR A 182 -15.97 -7.05 -9.25
CA TYR A 182 -17.41 -6.96 -9.08
C TYR A 182 -18.12 -6.54 -10.37
N ASP A 183 -17.61 -5.54 -11.08
CA ASP A 183 -18.17 -5.05 -12.34
C ASP A 183 -18.13 -6.10 -13.46
N ALA A 184 -17.20 -7.06 -13.40
CA ALA A 184 -17.08 -8.17 -14.35
C ALA A 184 -18.09 -9.31 -14.11
N LEU A 185 -18.80 -9.31 -12.98
CA LEU A 185 -19.85 -10.28 -12.68
C LEU A 185 -21.09 -10.03 -13.53
N SER A 186 -21.85 -11.09 -13.83
CA SER A 186 -23.18 -10.91 -14.44
C SER A 186 -24.12 -10.19 -13.49
N GLU A 187 -25.10 -9.46 -14.03
CA GLU A 187 -26.11 -8.74 -13.20
C GLU A 187 -26.81 -9.67 -12.20
N ALA A 188 -27.10 -10.92 -12.61
CA ALA A 188 -27.68 -11.93 -11.74
C ALA A 188 -26.76 -12.30 -10.56
N MET A 189 -25.45 -12.42 -10.81
CA MET A 189 -24.47 -12.72 -9.75
C MET A 189 -24.27 -11.51 -8.83
N GLN A 190 -24.20 -10.30 -9.39
CA GLN A 190 -24.17 -9.07 -8.59
C GLN A 190 -25.38 -9.03 -7.64
N GLY A 191 -26.59 -9.24 -8.16
CA GLY A 191 -27.83 -9.29 -7.38
C GLY A 191 -27.81 -10.34 -6.27
N CYS A 192 -27.23 -11.52 -6.53
CA CYS A 192 -27.08 -12.57 -5.52
C CYS A 192 -26.16 -12.15 -4.35
N LEU A 193 -25.13 -11.34 -4.61
CA LEU A 193 -24.12 -10.95 -3.61
C LEU A 193 -24.50 -9.74 -2.76
N VAL A 194 -25.30 -8.80 -3.29
CA VAL A 194 -25.74 -7.61 -2.52
C VAL A 194 -26.84 -7.92 -1.48
N GLY A 195 -27.33 -9.15 -1.42
CA GLY A 195 -28.18 -9.62 -0.32
C GLY A 195 -29.53 -8.92 -0.23
N VAL A 196 -30.32 -8.99 -1.31
CA VAL A 196 -31.77 -8.71 -1.27
C VAL A 196 -32.56 -9.87 -0.67
#